data_AF-A0A078I3F3-F1
#
_entry.id   AF-A0A078I3F3-F1
#
_cell.length_a   1.000
_cell.length_b   1.000
_cell.length_c   1.000
_cell.angle_alpha   90.00
_cell.angle_beta   90.00
_cell.angle_gamma   90.00
#
_symmetry.space_group_name_H-M   'P 1'
#
loop_
_entity.id
_entity.type
_entity.pdbx_description
1 polymer ?
#
loop_
_entity_poly.entity_id
_entity_poly.type
_entity_poly.pdbx_seq_one_letter_code
_entity_poly.pdbx_strand_id
1 'polypeptide(L)'
;MVAYIKNNFFLVFMIVLLLVVSSYARLSMMVTKGEIESICNKKDVDSTLCFEVLKPNPTIAKLDFTGLANFMINYTSRNISDVLKEIKLYESNTTDLQTIKLCEELYDLSLFSDDHALKALAAKNYDSVNFKVGGTLENIVTCNEELSTMKPVPQSLIAKNNVIKNLSGIVLTILECFIRKGSRLCSH
;
A
#
# COMPACT_ATOMS: atom_id res chain seq x y z
N MET A 1 -40.47 50.69 -12.05
CA MET A 1 -39.09 50.38 -11.60
C MET A 1 -39.02 48.93 -11.07
N VAL A 2 -39.39 47.93 -11.88
CA VAL A 2 -39.55 46.53 -11.40
C VAL A 2 -38.86 45.50 -12.32
N ALA A 3 -37.99 45.94 -13.23
CA ALA A 3 -37.22 45.05 -14.09
C ALA A 3 -35.82 44.70 -13.54
N TYR A 4 -35.39 45.31 -12.43
CA TYR A 4 -33.98 45.23 -11.98
C TYR A 4 -33.72 44.20 -10.88
N ILE A 5 -34.75 43.62 -10.24
CA ILE A 5 -34.57 42.72 -9.08
C ILE A 5 -34.53 41.23 -9.49
N LYS A 6 -35.04 40.87 -10.68
CA LYS A 6 -35.15 39.47 -11.13
C LYS A 6 -33.83 38.87 -11.63
N ASN A 7 -32.88 39.71 -12.05
CA ASN A 7 -31.61 39.27 -12.64
C ASN A 7 -30.56 38.85 -11.59
N ASN A 8 -30.62 39.43 -10.39
CA ASN A 8 -29.62 39.22 -9.35
C ASN A 8 -29.84 37.90 -8.58
N PHE A 9 -31.09 37.50 -8.35
CA PHE A 9 -31.41 36.24 -7.67
C PHE A 9 -31.00 35.00 -8.49
N PHE A 10 -31.24 35.05 -9.81
CA PHE A 10 -30.83 33.99 -10.73
C PHE A 10 -29.29 33.88 -10.83
N LEU A 11 -28.59 35.02 -10.84
CA LEU A 11 -27.13 35.06 -10.81
C LEU A 11 -26.56 34.47 -9.52
N VAL A 12 -27.11 34.82 -8.36
CA VAL A 12 -26.68 34.27 -7.07
C VAL A 12 -26.92 32.76 -7.01
N PHE A 13 -28.08 32.28 -7.49
CA PHE A 13 -28.38 30.85 -7.53
C PHE A 13 -27.44 30.07 -8.46
N MET A 14 -27.09 30.65 -9.62
CA MET A 14 -26.09 30.08 -10.54
C MET A 14 -24.69 30.05 -9.92
N ILE A 15 -24.28 31.09 -9.19
CA ILE A 15 -22.98 31.13 -8.50
C ILE A 15 -22.93 30.07 -7.38
N VAL A 16 -24.00 29.92 -6.60
CA VAL A 16 -24.10 28.88 -5.56
C VAL A 16 -24.06 27.49 -6.19
N LEU A 17 -24.78 27.25 -7.30
CA LEU A 17 -24.70 25.98 -8.03
C LEU A 17 -23.31 25.69 -8.59
N LEU A 18 -22.60 26.69 -9.12
CA LEU A 18 -21.22 26.54 -9.60
C LEU A 18 -20.23 26.22 -8.47
N LEU A 19 -20.41 26.81 -7.28
CA LEU A 19 -19.61 26.52 -6.09
C LEU A 19 -19.92 25.12 -5.50
N VAL A 20 -21.17 24.68 -5.60
CA VAL A 20 -21.57 23.33 -5.19
C VAL A 20 -21.12 22.30 -6.22
N VAL A 21 -21.11 22.57 -7.53
CA VAL A 21 -20.61 21.59 -8.53
C VAL A 21 -19.07 21.48 -8.50
N SER A 22 -18.37 22.60 -8.30
CA SER A 22 -16.89 22.62 -8.23
C SER A 22 -16.31 21.88 -7.03
N SER A 23 -17.08 21.71 -5.95
CA SER A 23 -16.66 20.95 -4.76
C SER A 23 -16.83 19.43 -4.91
N TYR A 24 -17.64 18.96 -5.88
CA TYR A 24 -17.90 17.54 -6.11
C TYR A 24 -17.05 16.94 -7.24
N ALA A 25 -16.47 17.77 -8.11
CA ALA A 25 -15.46 17.33 -9.06
C ALA A 25 -14.08 17.20 -8.39
N ARG A 26 -13.96 16.30 -7.40
CA ARG A 26 -12.64 15.72 -7.12
C ARG A 26 -12.32 14.84 -8.31
N LEU A 27 -11.68 15.40 -9.34
CA LEU A 27 -11.00 14.59 -10.34
C LEU A 27 -10.00 13.74 -9.56
N SER A 28 -10.33 12.46 -9.38
CA SER A 28 -9.34 11.44 -9.10
C SER A 28 -8.43 11.42 -10.33
N MET A 29 -7.29 12.11 -10.24
CA MET A 29 -6.29 12.06 -11.29
C MET A 29 -5.64 10.69 -11.23
N MET A 30 -5.73 9.96 -12.35
CA MET A 30 -5.01 8.70 -12.53
C MET A 30 -3.52 8.96 -12.39
N VAL A 31 -2.81 7.99 -11.81
CA VAL A 31 -1.36 8.06 -11.63
C VAL A 31 -0.69 8.07 -13.00
N THR A 32 0.16 9.06 -13.20
CA THR A 32 0.97 9.25 -14.40
C THR A 32 2.27 8.43 -14.33
N LYS A 33 2.92 8.24 -15.48
CA LYS A 33 4.25 7.61 -15.54
C LYS A 33 5.28 8.32 -14.66
N GLY A 34 5.26 9.66 -14.65
CA GLY A 34 6.16 10.48 -13.84
C GLY A 34 5.93 10.32 -12.34
N GLU A 35 4.69 10.10 -11.91
CA GLU A 35 4.37 9.81 -10.51
C GLU A 35 4.83 8.41 -10.10
N ILE A 36 4.71 7.39 -10.97
CA ILE A 36 5.31 6.07 -10.72
C ILE A 36 6.83 6.17 -10.61
N GLU A 37 7.48 6.91 -11.51
CA GLU A 37 8.93 7.18 -11.42
C GLU A 37 9.28 7.90 -10.12
N SER A 38 8.46 8.86 -9.67
CA SER A 38 8.65 9.55 -8.39
C SER A 38 8.54 8.60 -7.18
N ILE A 39 7.59 7.67 -7.19
CA ILE A 39 7.44 6.63 -6.16
C ILE A 39 8.68 5.72 -6.15
N CYS A 40 9.03 5.15 -7.29
CA CYS A 40 10.08 4.13 -7.38
C CYS A 40 11.51 4.68 -7.23
N ASN A 41 11.70 6.00 -7.29
CA ASN A 41 12.99 6.65 -7.04
C ASN A 41 13.13 7.23 -5.62
N LYS A 42 12.19 6.97 -4.70
CA LYS A 42 12.36 7.36 -3.30
C LYS A 42 13.50 6.56 -2.66
N LYS A 43 14.27 7.23 -1.79
CA LYS A 43 15.53 6.73 -1.20
C LYS A 43 15.41 5.33 -0.57
N ASP A 44 14.30 5.07 0.11
CA ASP A 44 14.08 3.84 0.88
C ASP A 44 13.14 2.85 0.17
N VAL A 45 12.95 3.02 -1.15
CA VAL A 45 12.19 2.11 -2.01
C VAL A 45 13.16 1.27 -2.84
N ASP A 46 12.92 -0.04 -2.90
CA ASP A 46 13.58 -0.92 -3.86
C ASP A 46 13.09 -0.55 -5.27
N SER A 47 13.90 0.25 -5.97
CA SER A 47 13.54 0.80 -7.28
C SER A 47 13.28 -0.28 -8.32
N THR A 48 14.11 -1.33 -8.33
CA THR A 48 14.00 -2.43 -9.28
C THR A 48 12.69 -3.18 -9.10
N LEU A 49 12.40 -3.60 -7.86
CA LEU A 49 11.15 -4.28 -7.53
C LEU A 49 9.93 -3.38 -7.79
N CYS A 50 10.03 -2.10 -7.45
CA CYS A 50 8.95 -1.14 -7.66
C CYS A 50 8.60 -1.02 -9.15
N PHE A 51 9.60 -0.84 -10.03
CA PHE A 51 9.37 -0.76 -11.47
C PHE A 51 8.89 -2.08 -12.07
N GLU A 52 9.31 -3.23 -11.53
CA GLU A 52 8.83 -4.53 -11.95
C GLU A 52 7.32 -4.68 -11.65
N VAL A 53 6.91 -4.38 -10.43
CA VAL A 53 5.52 -4.55 -9.97
C VAL A 53 4.59 -3.47 -10.55
N LEU A 54 5.06 -2.23 -10.63
CA LEU A 54 4.30 -1.09 -11.15
C LEU A 54 4.53 -0.84 -12.65
N LYS A 55 5.04 -1.85 -13.36
CA LYS A 55 5.27 -1.76 -14.80
C LYS A 55 4.01 -1.24 -15.51
N PRO A 56 4.10 -0.12 -16.26
CA PRO A 56 2.93 0.49 -16.87
C PRO A 56 2.15 -0.50 -17.74
N ASN A 57 0.87 -0.65 -17.41
CA ASN A 57 -0.06 -1.47 -18.16
C ASN A 57 -1.46 -0.84 -18.08
N PRO A 58 -2.43 -1.27 -18.91
CA PRO A 58 -3.76 -0.65 -18.94
C PRO A 58 -4.53 -0.71 -17.62
N THR A 59 -4.19 -1.62 -16.70
CA THR A 59 -4.78 -1.69 -15.36
C THR A 59 -4.19 -0.62 -14.46
N ILE A 60 -2.86 -0.54 -14.37
CA ILE A 60 -2.16 0.45 -13.52
C ILE A 60 -2.45 1.88 -13.98
N ALA A 61 -2.48 2.12 -15.30
CA ALA A 61 -2.72 3.45 -15.86
C ALA A 61 -4.11 4.05 -15.53
N LYS A 62 -5.04 3.24 -15.01
CA LYS A 62 -6.38 3.69 -14.61
C LYS A 62 -6.53 3.94 -13.11
N LEU A 63 -5.51 3.62 -12.32
CA LEU A 63 -5.57 3.75 -10.87
C LEU A 63 -5.19 5.17 -10.47
N ASP A 64 -5.88 5.74 -9.49
CA ASP A 64 -5.35 6.84 -8.69
C ASP A 64 -4.44 6.30 -7.58
N PHE A 65 -3.85 7.17 -6.76
CA PHE A 65 -2.98 6.71 -5.66
C PHE A 65 -3.68 5.78 -4.67
N THR A 66 -4.98 5.96 -4.43
CA THR A 66 -5.73 5.07 -3.53
C THR A 66 -5.91 3.68 -4.18
N GLY A 67 -6.25 3.65 -5.46
CA GLY A 67 -6.31 2.43 -6.26
C GLY A 67 -4.96 1.73 -6.37
N LEU A 68 -3.87 2.50 -6.49
CA LEU A 68 -2.50 1.98 -6.54
C LEU A 68 -2.10 1.36 -5.20
N ALA A 69 -2.40 2.02 -4.08
CA ALA A 69 -2.17 1.46 -2.74
C ALA A 69 -3.00 0.17 -2.53
N ASN A 70 -4.27 0.16 -2.94
CA ASN A 70 -5.12 -1.03 -2.88
C ASN A 70 -4.55 -2.18 -3.71
N PHE A 71 -4.11 -1.90 -4.95
CA PHE A 71 -3.44 -2.87 -5.80
C PHE A 71 -2.19 -3.45 -5.12
N MET A 72 -1.35 -2.59 -4.56
CA MET A 72 -0.11 -3.01 -3.91
C MET A 72 -0.36 -3.83 -2.64
N ILE A 73 -1.33 -3.47 -1.79
CA ILE A 73 -1.69 -4.27 -0.61
C ILE A 73 -2.16 -5.68 -1.04
N ASN A 74 -3.01 -5.77 -2.07
CA ASN A 74 -3.42 -7.06 -2.61
C ASN A 74 -2.28 -7.84 -3.27
N TYR A 75 -1.31 -7.15 -3.88
CA TYR A 75 -0.10 -7.79 -4.42
C TYR A 75 0.77 -8.36 -3.29
N THR A 76 0.99 -7.60 -2.22
CA THR A 76 1.69 -8.03 -1.01
C THR A 76 1.00 -9.23 -0.36
N SER A 77 -0.31 -9.17 -0.13
CA SER A 77 -1.10 -10.25 0.47
C SER A 77 -1.02 -11.56 -0.32
N ARG A 78 -1.01 -11.49 -1.66
CA ARG A 78 -0.79 -12.67 -2.51
C ARG A 78 0.60 -13.28 -2.31
N ASN A 79 1.65 -12.44 -2.27
CA ASN A 79 3.01 -12.92 -2.01
C ASN A 79 3.12 -13.54 -0.61
N ILE A 80 2.51 -12.93 0.41
CA ILE A 80 2.43 -13.50 1.76
C ILE A 80 1.75 -14.87 1.73
N SER A 81 0.60 -14.99 1.06
CA SER A 81 -0.12 -16.26 0.95
C SER A 81 0.69 -17.35 0.25
N ASP A 82 1.45 -16.99 -0.79
CA ASP A 82 2.28 -17.94 -1.52
C ASP A 82 3.47 -18.41 -0.70
N VAL A 83 4.17 -17.50 -0.01
CA VAL A 83 5.30 -17.87 0.86
C VAL A 83 4.83 -18.63 2.09
N LEU A 84 3.66 -18.32 2.65
CA LEU A 84 3.07 -19.10 3.76
C LEU A 84 2.89 -20.58 3.40
N LYS A 85 2.49 -20.89 2.16
CA LYS A 85 2.41 -22.29 1.70
C LYS A 85 3.77 -22.95 1.73
N GLU A 86 4.83 -22.22 1.38
CA GLU A 86 6.20 -22.74 1.41
C GLU A 86 6.74 -22.92 2.82
N ILE A 87 6.43 -22.00 3.74
CA ILE A 87 6.76 -22.13 5.17
C ILE A 87 6.13 -23.40 5.73
N LYS A 88 4.84 -23.65 5.43
CA LYS A 88 4.13 -24.87 5.83
C LYS A 88 4.77 -26.14 5.27
N LEU A 89 5.30 -26.11 4.05
CA LEU A 89 6.06 -27.24 3.48
C LEU A 89 7.44 -27.41 4.14
N TYR A 90 8.02 -26.35 4.69
CA TYR A 90 9.28 -26.41 5.43
C TYR A 90 9.14 -27.13 6.78
N GLU A 91 7.94 -27.11 7.37
CA GLU A 91 7.63 -27.76 8.65
C GLU A 91 8.04 -29.23 8.68
N SER A 92 7.85 -29.97 7.57
CA SER A 92 8.17 -31.39 7.50
C SER A 92 9.65 -31.71 7.39
N ASN A 93 10.50 -30.71 7.10
CA ASN A 93 11.89 -30.89 6.71
C ASN A 93 12.89 -30.16 7.62
N THR A 94 12.42 -29.57 8.72
CA THR A 94 13.25 -28.83 9.68
C THR A 94 13.33 -29.53 11.03
N THR A 95 14.44 -29.33 11.75
CA THR A 95 14.54 -29.69 13.17
C THR A 95 14.12 -28.56 14.11
N ASP A 96 14.13 -27.32 13.62
CA ASP A 96 13.69 -26.14 14.36
C ASP A 96 12.25 -25.80 13.98
N LEU A 97 11.33 -26.58 14.55
CA LEU A 97 9.90 -26.45 14.33
C LEU A 97 9.33 -25.18 14.95
N GLN A 98 9.91 -24.72 16.05
CA GLN A 98 9.43 -23.55 16.79
C GLN A 98 9.56 -22.29 15.94
N THR A 99 10.71 -22.09 15.31
CA THR A 99 10.94 -20.95 14.41
C THR A 99 9.98 -20.96 13.21
N ILE A 100 9.76 -22.13 12.60
CA ILE A 100 8.82 -22.24 11.47
C ILE A 100 7.38 -21.93 11.88
N LYS A 101 6.92 -22.42 13.03
CA LYS A 101 5.57 -22.12 13.53
C LYS A 101 5.38 -20.66 13.90
N LEU A 102 6.39 -20.04 14.51
CA LEU A 102 6.36 -18.59 14.76
C LEU A 102 6.24 -17.80 13.44
N CYS A 103 7.02 -18.16 12.43
CA CYS A 103 6.90 -17.55 11.11
C CYS A 103 5.51 -17.78 10.49
N GLU A 104 4.93 -18.97 10.62
CA GLU A 104 3.56 -19.24 10.16
C GLU A 104 2.55 -18.29 10.81
N GLU A 105 2.60 -18.14 12.14
CA GLU A 105 1.72 -17.23 12.89
C GLU A 105 1.91 -15.77 12.45
N LEU A 106 3.16 -15.31 12.28
CA LEU A 106 3.47 -13.96 11.81
C LEU A 106 2.94 -13.70 10.39
N TYR A 107 2.95 -14.72 9.53
CA TYR A 107 2.39 -14.66 8.19
C TYR A 107 0.86 -14.58 8.20
N ASP A 108 0.18 -15.37 9.03
CA ASP A 108 -1.27 -15.30 9.21
C ASP A 108 -1.71 -13.94 9.78
N LEU A 109 -0.96 -13.41 10.75
CA LEU A 109 -1.16 -12.05 11.28
C LEU A 109 -0.96 -10.97 10.22
N SER A 110 -0.05 -11.19 9.28
CA SER A 110 0.20 -10.28 8.15
C SER A 110 -0.96 -10.30 7.15
N LEU A 111 -1.51 -11.48 6.82
CA LEU A 111 -2.72 -11.58 5.99
C LEU A 111 -3.92 -10.87 6.65
N PHE A 112 -4.09 -11.07 7.95
CA PHE A 112 -5.12 -10.35 8.72
C PHE A 112 -4.90 -8.83 8.69
N SER A 113 -3.65 -8.39 8.80
CA SER A 113 -3.29 -6.98 8.78
C SER A 113 -3.56 -6.35 7.41
N ASP A 114 -3.20 -7.02 6.32
CA ASP A 114 -3.46 -6.55 4.95
C ASP A 114 -4.97 -6.43 4.65
N ASP A 115 -5.80 -7.40 5.07
CA ASP A 115 -7.27 -7.30 4.95
C ASP A 115 -7.82 -6.08 5.72
N HIS A 116 -7.32 -5.85 6.94
CA HIS A 116 -7.70 -4.68 7.72
C HIS A 116 -7.16 -3.36 7.11
N ALA A 117 -5.99 -3.37 6.49
CA ALA A 117 -5.46 -2.23 5.77
C ALA A 117 -6.34 -1.86 4.58
N LEU A 118 -6.85 -2.84 3.83
CA LEU A 118 -7.80 -2.60 2.73
C LEU A 118 -9.10 -1.96 3.22
N LYS A 119 -9.66 -2.46 4.33
CA LYS A 119 -10.86 -1.88 4.97
C LYS A 119 -10.62 -0.44 5.43
N ALA A 120 -9.46 -0.20 6.07
CA ALA A 120 -9.07 1.13 6.52
C ALA A 120 -8.85 2.10 5.35
N LEU A 121 -8.25 1.63 4.24
CA LEU A 121 -8.03 2.42 3.04
C LEU A 121 -9.35 2.84 2.40
N ALA A 122 -10.32 1.92 2.30
CA ALA A 122 -11.67 2.23 1.83
C ALA A 122 -12.39 3.27 2.71
N ALA A 123 -12.15 3.22 4.03
CA ALA A 123 -12.65 4.20 5.00
C ALA A 123 -11.82 5.50 5.06
N LYS A 124 -10.74 5.62 4.25
CA LYS A 124 -9.78 6.75 4.28
C LYS A 124 -9.11 6.96 5.65
N ASN A 125 -9.05 5.91 6.46
CA ASN A 125 -8.35 5.91 7.75
C ASN A 125 -6.87 5.57 7.53
N TYR A 126 -6.12 6.57 7.06
CA TYR A 126 -4.72 6.40 6.65
C TYR A 126 -3.78 6.07 7.81
N ASP A 127 -4.08 6.51 9.04
CA ASP A 127 -3.31 6.10 10.22
C ASP A 127 -3.43 4.60 10.46
N SER A 128 -4.64 4.04 10.32
CA SER A 128 -4.83 2.60 10.41
C SER A 128 -4.22 1.84 9.24
N VAL A 129 -4.19 2.41 8.02
CA VAL A 129 -3.46 1.79 6.90
C VAL A 129 -1.97 1.72 7.23
N ASN A 130 -1.39 2.83 7.68
CA ASN A 130 0.02 2.89 8.07
C ASN A 130 0.33 1.85 9.15
N PHE A 131 -0.45 1.84 10.23
CA PHE A 131 -0.26 0.89 11.33
C PHE A 131 -0.36 -0.57 10.87
N LYS A 132 -1.32 -0.91 10.03
CA LYS A 132 -1.54 -2.29 9.58
C LYS A 132 -0.47 -2.77 8.61
N VAL A 133 -0.11 -1.95 7.61
CA VAL A 133 0.95 -2.29 6.66
C VAL A 133 2.32 -2.29 7.36
N GLY A 134 2.53 -1.38 8.33
CA GLY A 134 3.71 -1.38 9.19
C GLY A 134 3.82 -2.66 10.03
N GLY A 135 2.70 -3.15 10.58
CA GLY A 135 2.65 -4.44 11.26
C GLY A 135 2.99 -5.62 10.35
N THR A 136 2.48 -5.63 9.11
CA THR A 136 2.90 -6.63 8.09
C THR A 136 4.41 -6.59 7.87
N LEU A 137 4.99 -5.40 7.70
CA LEU A 137 6.44 -5.24 7.53
C LEU A 137 7.22 -5.78 8.74
N GLU A 138 6.81 -5.41 9.96
CA GLU A 138 7.47 -5.83 11.20
C GLU A 138 7.41 -7.35 11.40
N ASN A 139 6.25 -7.96 11.22
CA ASN A 139 6.07 -9.41 11.30
C ASN A 139 7.04 -10.16 10.37
N ILE A 140 7.20 -9.67 9.13
CA ILE A 140 8.08 -10.29 8.14
C ILE A 140 9.56 -10.09 8.49
N VAL A 141 9.91 -8.93 9.06
CA VAL A 141 11.27 -8.67 9.60
C VAL A 141 11.57 -9.61 10.76
N THR A 142 10.66 -9.74 11.73
CA THR A 142 10.83 -10.66 12.87
C THR A 142 11.00 -12.10 12.38
N CYS A 143 10.16 -12.57 11.45
CA CYS A 143 10.36 -13.91 10.88
C CYS A 143 11.74 -14.05 10.21
N ASN A 144 12.23 -13.03 9.50
CA ASN A 144 13.58 -13.05 8.92
C ASN A 144 14.70 -13.17 9.96
N GLU A 145 14.58 -12.44 11.07
CA GLU A 145 15.54 -12.50 12.16
C GLU A 145 15.59 -13.91 12.76
N GLU A 146 14.43 -14.52 13.01
CA GLU A 146 14.33 -15.88 13.55
C GLU A 146 14.87 -16.94 12.56
N LEU A 147 14.46 -16.88 11.29
CA LEU A 147 14.98 -17.78 10.23
C LEU A 147 16.51 -17.70 10.11
N SER A 148 17.10 -16.52 10.35
CA SER A 148 18.56 -16.33 10.27
C SER A 148 19.32 -17.07 11.38
N THR A 149 18.66 -17.47 12.46
CA THR A 149 19.26 -18.24 13.56
C THR A 149 19.23 -19.76 13.32
N MET A 150 18.37 -20.23 12.41
CA MET A 150 18.19 -21.65 12.10
C MET A 150 19.45 -22.29 11.49
N LYS A 151 19.58 -23.62 11.64
CA LYS A 151 20.63 -24.42 11.01
C LYS A 151 20.04 -25.64 10.29
N PRO A 152 20.17 -25.76 8.96
CA PRO A 152 20.73 -24.75 8.04
C PRO A 152 19.83 -23.51 7.89
N VAL A 153 20.43 -22.36 7.57
CA VAL A 153 19.69 -21.11 7.35
C VAL A 153 18.89 -21.22 6.04
N PRO A 154 17.55 -21.03 6.05
CA PRO A 154 16.70 -21.13 4.87
C PRO A 154 16.77 -19.85 4.02
N GLN A 155 17.88 -19.67 3.31
CA GLN A 155 18.15 -18.45 2.49
C GLN A 155 17.05 -18.15 1.46
N SER A 156 16.38 -19.17 0.93
CA SER A 156 15.29 -18.99 -0.02
C SER A 156 14.08 -18.29 0.61
N LEU A 157 13.70 -18.65 1.84
CA LEU A 157 12.62 -17.98 2.57
C LEU A 157 13.02 -16.55 2.93
N ILE A 158 14.26 -16.33 3.38
CA ILE A 158 14.76 -15.00 3.72
C ILE A 158 14.70 -14.05 2.53
N ALA A 159 15.09 -14.52 1.33
CA ALA A 159 14.99 -13.73 0.11
C ALA A 159 13.54 -13.33 -0.21
N LYS A 160 12.58 -14.25 -0.04
CA LYS A 160 11.15 -14.00 -0.28
C LYS A 160 10.55 -13.03 0.75
N ASN A 161 10.91 -13.17 2.01
CA ASN A 161 10.56 -12.23 3.07
C ASN A 161 11.08 -10.82 2.76
N ASN A 162 12.31 -10.68 2.24
CA ASN A 162 12.85 -9.38 1.83
C ASN A 162 12.04 -8.73 0.70
N VAL A 163 11.53 -9.52 -0.26
CA VAL A 163 10.61 -9.02 -1.28
C VAL A 163 9.34 -8.48 -0.63
N ILE A 164 8.68 -9.23 0.26
CA ILE A 164 7.46 -8.81 0.96
C ILE A 164 7.69 -7.54 1.80
N LYS A 165 8.83 -7.45 2.49
CA LYS A 165 9.25 -6.25 3.23
C LYS A 165 9.31 -5.03 2.31
N ASN A 166 9.96 -5.17 1.16
CA ASN A 166 10.11 -4.09 0.19
C ASN A 166 8.76 -3.71 -0.45
N LEU A 167 7.87 -4.68 -0.72
CA LEU A 167 6.50 -4.41 -1.18
C LEU A 167 5.71 -3.59 -0.15
N SER A 168 5.81 -3.93 1.13
CA SER A 168 5.18 -3.19 2.23
C SER A 168 5.74 -1.76 2.33
N GLY A 169 7.05 -1.59 2.14
CA GLY A 169 7.70 -0.27 2.07
C GLY A 169 7.19 0.59 0.90
N ILE A 170 6.93 0.00 -0.26
CA ILE A 170 6.31 0.70 -1.40
C ILE A 170 4.90 1.18 -1.03
N VAL A 171 4.08 0.34 -0.40
CA VAL A 171 2.73 0.72 0.06
C VAL A 171 2.79 1.91 1.02
N LEU A 172 3.67 1.85 2.03
CA LEU A 172 3.84 2.94 3.00
C LEU A 172 4.33 4.23 2.32
N THR A 173 5.21 4.12 1.32
CA THR A 173 5.68 5.27 0.55
C THR A 173 4.53 5.92 -0.24
N ILE A 174 3.70 5.13 -0.92
CA ILE A 174 2.52 5.64 -1.63
C ILE A 174 1.58 6.35 -0.63
N LEU A 175 1.32 5.71 0.51
CA LEU A 175 0.45 6.25 1.55
C LEU A 175 0.95 7.60 2.09
N GLU A 176 2.19 7.64 2.56
CA GLU A 176 2.75 8.81 3.23
C GLU A 176 3.07 9.95 2.27
N CYS A 177 3.58 9.64 1.07
CA CYS A 177 4.08 10.66 0.16
C CYS A 177 3.06 11.17 -0.84
N PHE A 178 2.05 10.35 -1.17
CA PHE A 178 1.14 10.66 -2.28
C PHE A 178 -0.34 10.67 -1.86
N ILE A 179 -0.71 10.00 -0.76
CA ILE A 179 -2.10 9.99 -0.25
C ILE A 179 -2.27 10.98 0.93
N ARG A 180 -1.40 10.91 1.95
CA ARG A 180 -1.48 11.79 3.12
C ARG A 180 -0.95 13.18 2.78
N LYS A 181 -1.80 14.20 2.95
CA LYS A 181 -1.35 15.60 2.83
C LYS A 181 -0.48 15.97 4.04
N GLY A 182 0.75 16.42 3.79
CA GLY A 182 1.62 17.02 4.80
C GLY A 182 2.54 16.05 5.56
N SER A 183 2.78 14.84 5.06
CA SER A 183 3.79 13.95 5.67
C SER A 183 5.19 14.52 5.47
N ARG A 184 5.87 14.84 6.58
CA ARG A 184 7.24 15.39 6.57
C ARG A 184 8.27 14.41 6.02
N LEU A 185 7.96 13.11 6.06
CA LEU A 185 8.80 12.00 5.61
C LEU A 185 9.08 12.03 4.10
N CYS A 186 8.31 12.82 3.35
CA CYS A 186 8.29 12.79 1.90
C CYS A 186 8.74 14.09 1.24
N SER A 187 9.07 15.10 2.05
CA SER A 187 9.71 16.34 1.63
C SER A 187 11.13 16.04 1.14
N HIS A 188 11.51 16.64 0.01
CA HIS A 188 12.87 16.57 -0.54
C HIS A 188 13.94 16.97 0.47
#